data_AF-A0A3A6PJT1-F1
#
_entry.id   AF-A0A3A6PJT1-F1
#
_cell.length_a   1.000
_cell.length_b   1.000
_cell.length_c   1.000
_cell.angle_alpha   90.00
_cell.angle_beta   90.00
_cell.angle_gamma   90.00
#
_symmetry.space_group_name_H-M   'P 1'
#
loop_
_entity.id
_entity.type
_entity.pdbx_description
1 polymer ?
#
loop_
_entity_poly.entity_id
_entity_poly.type
_entity_poly.pdbx_seq_one_letter_code
_entity_poly.pdbx_strand_id
1 'polypeptide(L)'
;MRHDHTGEFSQELKLLLALLEMEEGAALTFEHWELMQDADWHEFIALARHHRVFPTVNRKLQELRPIRVPSFVMGMFQRDYYRNTIQMLALSGEMELLASQFMNKDIRVLFLKGPVIAADLYGDVSLRTSCDLDVLVPMDRLEAAEEHLLSLGYVKDEYITSVLNDWKWRHHHMTYMHPQKGIKVEVHWRLNPAPSKEPGFEDLWSRRRKSALISRPIYYLGREDLFLFLVSHGARHGWSRLRWLLDIKQMMNQKIDWPKLIQLLRKHQMLHIGGQAVCLAAKLLAAPLREEMRPALASRKAEWLAEDTLFYVHRTVNLHSPPLPKDVERYHKQYLLALMTTRQKLLFFASILHPLAEDAKTLPLPAKLHFLYFPLRPILWASRKLCNRASGKKREASA
;
A
#
# COMPACT_ATOMS: atom_id res chain seq x y z
N MET A 1 -6.40 -13.99 24.45
CA MET A 1 -6.17 -12.93 25.46
C MET A 1 -6.30 -11.60 24.73
N ARG A 2 -7.17 -10.70 25.19
CA ARG A 2 -7.20 -9.31 24.70
C ARG A 2 -6.02 -8.62 25.37
N HIS A 3 -5.00 -8.30 24.59
CA HIS A 3 -3.92 -7.44 25.05
C HIS A 3 -4.32 -6.01 24.66
N ASP A 4 -4.48 -5.15 25.65
CA ASP A 4 -4.56 -3.72 25.39
C ASP A 4 -3.15 -3.23 25.03
N HIS A 5 -2.81 -3.32 23.75
CA HIS A 5 -1.49 -2.98 23.23
C HIS A 5 -1.25 -1.45 23.17
N THR A 6 -2.24 -0.60 23.49
CA THR A 6 -2.03 0.85 23.50
C THR A 6 -1.10 1.30 24.64
N GLY A 7 -1.03 0.51 25.71
CA GLY A 7 -0.05 0.66 26.79
C GLY A 7 1.40 0.42 26.35
N GLU A 8 1.62 -0.20 25.19
CA GLU A 8 2.96 -0.52 24.65
C GLU A 8 3.52 0.59 23.75
N PHE A 9 2.76 1.65 23.47
CA PHE A 9 3.24 2.76 22.63
C PHE A 9 4.22 3.64 23.38
N SER A 10 5.33 3.97 22.71
CA SER A 10 6.27 4.99 23.21
C SER A 10 5.57 6.35 23.32
N GLN A 11 6.13 7.24 24.13
CA GLN A 11 5.62 8.59 24.30
C GLN A 11 5.60 9.36 22.97
N GLU A 12 6.61 9.16 22.13
CA GLU A 12 6.74 9.81 20.83
C GLU A 12 5.69 9.31 19.84
N LEU A 13 5.36 8.01 19.87
CA LEU A 13 4.28 7.47 19.04
C LEU A 13 2.93 8.00 19.51
N LYS A 14 2.68 8.09 20.82
CA LYS A 14 1.47 8.71 21.37
C LYS A 14 1.35 10.18 20.96
N LEU A 15 2.44 10.95 21.05
CA LEU A 15 2.50 12.33 20.58
C LEU A 15 2.21 12.43 19.07
N LEU A 16 2.77 11.52 18.28
CA LEU A 16 2.55 11.47 16.84
C LEU A 16 1.08 11.20 16.50
N LEU A 17 0.45 10.23 17.17
CA LEU A 17 -0.97 9.92 16.98
C LEU A 17 -1.85 11.11 17.40
N ALA A 18 -1.60 11.70 18.57
CA ALA A 18 -2.33 12.87 19.06
C ALA A 18 -2.32 14.03 18.03
N LEU A 19 -1.16 14.36 17.45
CA LEU A 19 -1.06 15.39 16.41
C LEU A 19 -1.82 15.03 15.12
N LEU A 20 -1.93 13.75 14.78
CA LEU A 20 -2.69 13.29 13.61
C LEU A 20 -4.20 13.16 13.87
N GLU A 21 -4.60 13.03 15.14
CA GLU A 21 -6.00 13.04 15.58
C GLU A 21 -6.60 14.43 15.43
N MET A 22 -5.84 15.48 15.75
CA MET A 22 -6.29 16.88 15.74
C MET A 22 -6.97 17.30 14.44
N GLU A 23 -8.19 17.84 14.58
CA GLU A 23 -8.87 18.55 13.51
C GLU A 23 -8.16 19.87 13.16
N GLU A 24 -8.47 20.43 12.00
CA GLU A 24 -7.91 21.71 11.56
C GLU A 24 -8.43 22.84 12.48
N GLY A 25 -7.53 23.65 13.01
CA GLY A 25 -7.87 24.71 13.97
C GLY A 25 -8.09 24.28 15.43
N ALA A 26 -7.93 23.00 15.77
CA ALA A 26 -8.02 22.53 17.15
C ALA A 26 -6.87 23.09 18.01
N ALA A 27 -7.16 23.50 19.24
CA ALA A 27 -6.16 23.94 20.21
C ALA A 27 -5.45 22.76 20.88
N LEU A 28 -4.22 22.99 21.34
CA LEU A 28 -3.47 22.01 22.14
C LEU A 28 -4.13 21.82 23.51
N THR A 29 -4.38 20.57 23.90
CA THR A 29 -4.86 20.22 25.24
C THR A 29 -3.69 20.04 26.21
N PHE A 30 -4.00 19.93 27.51
CA PHE A 30 -3.00 19.63 28.54
C PHE A 30 -2.20 18.34 28.25
N GLU A 31 -2.88 17.28 27.81
CA GLU A 31 -2.24 16.00 27.46
C GLU A 31 -1.21 16.15 26.33
N HIS A 32 -1.48 16.99 25.33
CA HIS A 32 -0.50 17.27 24.28
C HIS A 32 0.75 17.94 24.84
N TRP A 33 0.59 18.86 25.79
CA TRP A 33 1.71 19.57 26.41
C TRP A 33 2.58 18.66 27.28
N GLU A 34 1.96 17.72 27.97
CA GLU A 34 2.63 16.67 28.75
C GLU A 34 3.42 15.75 27.82
N LEU A 35 2.79 15.24 26.75
CA LEU A 35 3.46 14.40 25.76
C LEU A 35 4.68 15.10 25.12
N MET A 36 4.58 16.40 24.83
CA MET A 36 5.69 17.19 24.28
C MET A 36 6.82 17.46 25.28
N GLN A 37 6.56 17.41 26.59
CA GLN A 37 7.54 17.78 27.61
C GLN A 37 8.67 16.76 27.72
N ASP A 38 8.32 15.47 27.72
CA ASP A 38 9.28 14.39 27.94
C ASP A 38 9.61 13.60 26.66
N ALA A 39 9.19 14.10 25.49
CA ALA A 39 9.43 13.44 24.21
C ALA A 39 10.91 13.48 23.80
N ASP A 40 11.45 12.34 23.36
CA ASP A 40 12.66 12.30 22.57
C ASP A 40 12.38 12.80 21.14
N TRP A 41 12.81 14.03 20.87
CA TRP A 41 12.59 14.68 19.58
C TRP A 41 13.33 14.01 18.40
N HIS A 42 14.42 13.28 18.63
CA HIS A 42 15.08 12.53 17.58
C HIS A 42 14.28 11.30 17.19
N GLU A 43 13.76 10.56 18.16
CA GLU A 43 12.89 9.41 17.93
C GLU A 43 11.55 9.84 17.31
N PHE A 44 10.97 10.95 17.77
CA PHE A 44 9.76 11.53 17.17
C PHE A 44 9.92 11.81 15.67
N ILE A 45 11.04 12.42 15.27
CA ILE A 45 11.35 12.66 13.86
C ILE A 45 11.52 11.34 13.09
N ALA A 46 12.22 10.37 13.69
CA ALA A 46 12.41 9.05 13.07
C ALA A 46 11.07 8.34 12.84
N LEU A 47 10.16 8.36 13.80
CA LEU A 47 8.80 7.79 13.69
C LEU A 47 7.96 8.51 12.63
N ALA A 48 7.94 9.85 12.64
CA ALA A 48 7.20 10.62 11.64
C ALA A 48 7.68 10.35 10.20
N ARG A 49 8.99 10.13 10.01
CA ARG A 49 9.59 9.71 8.74
C ARG A 49 9.25 8.27 8.39
N HIS A 50 9.39 7.35 9.34
CA HIS A 50 9.08 5.93 9.18
C HIS A 50 7.63 5.71 8.72
N HIS A 51 6.68 6.33 9.43
CA HIS A 51 5.26 6.27 9.10
C HIS A 51 4.86 7.19 7.92
N ARG A 52 5.79 8.01 7.42
CA ARG A 52 5.64 8.91 6.27
C ARG A 52 4.53 9.96 6.42
N VAL A 53 4.36 10.44 7.65
CA VAL A 53 3.36 11.46 8.03
C VAL A 53 3.98 12.82 8.35
N PHE A 54 5.30 12.93 8.22
CA PHE A 54 6.04 14.17 8.47
C PHE A 54 5.48 15.41 7.73
N PRO A 55 4.89 15.36 6.51
CA PRO A 55 4.33 16.56 5.90
C PRO A 55 3.10 17.08 6.65
N THR A 56 2.22 16.17 7.09
CA THR A 56 1.04 16.50 7.88
C THR A 56 1.44 17.03 9.26
N VAL A 57 2.39 16.37 9.92
CA VAL A 57 2.95 16.82 11.20
C VAL A 57 3.57 18.21 11.08
N ASN A 58 4.38 18.45 10.03
CA ASN A 58 4.97 19.75 9.77
C ASN A 58 3.90 20.84 9.69
N ARG A 59 2.82 20.63 8.91
CA ARG A 59 1.72 21.58 8.80
C ARG A 59 1.09 21.89 10.17
N LYS A 60 0.79 20.85 10.97
CA LYS A 60 0.22 21.02 12.31
C LYS A 60 1.13 21.83 13.23
N LEU A 61 2.44 21.52 13.25
CA LEU A 61 3.39 22.26 14.08
C LEU A 61 3.54 23.72 13.66
N GLN A 62 3.45 24.02 12.36
CA GLN A 62 3.49 25.39 11.83
C GLN A 62 2.23 26.19 12.18
N GLU A 63 1.07 25.55 12.19
CA GLU A 63 -0.21 26.16 12.60
C GLU A 63 -0.23 26.45 14.11
N LEU A 64 0.22 25.49 14.93
CA LEU A 64 0.15 25.57 16.39
C LEU A 64 1.24 26.45 17.00
N ARG A 65 2.41 26.54 16.36
CA ARG A 65 3.62 27.24 16.86
C ARG A 65 3.92 26.97 18.35
N PRO A 66 4.01 25.70 18.77
CA PRO A 66 4.20 25.36 20.17
C PRO A 66 5.59 25.80 20.66
N ILE A 67 5.63 26.57 21.75
CA ILE A 67 6.86 27.09 22.37
C ILE A 67 7.81 25.94 22.81
N ARG A 68 7.25 24.77 23.17
CA ARG A 68 7.99 23.61 23.67
C ARG A 68 8.68 22.78 22.59
N VAL A 69 8.37 22.97 21.30
CA VAL A 69 9.01 22.21 20.22
C VAL A 69 10.35 22.86 19.87
N PRO A 70 11.49 22.13 19.97
CA PRO A 70 12.79 22.70 19.66
C PRO A 70 12.89 23.17 18.20
N SER A 71 13.62 24.26 17.98
CA SER A 71 13.79 24.86 16.64
C SER A 71 14.40 23.89 15.62
N PHE A 72 15.27 22.96 16.05
CA PHE A 72 15.85 21.97 15.16
C PHE A 72 14.81 20.99 14.59
N VAL A 73 13.76 20.66 15.35
CA VAL A 73 12.66 19.79 14.91
C VAL A 73 11.90 20.45 13.79
N MET A 74 11.53 21.73 13.99
CA MET A 74 10.88 22.55 12.96
C MET A 74 11.74 22.65 11.70
N GLY A 75 13.04 22.91 11.85
CA GLY A 75 13.97 22.97 10.73
C GLY A 75 14.14 21.63 9.99
N MET A 76 14.11 20.50 10.69
CA MET A 76 14.18 19.18 10.07
C MET A 76 12.91 18.85 9.28
N PHE A 77 11.73 19.06 9.87
CA PHE A 77 10.47 18.81 9.16
C PHE A 77 10.24 19.76 8.00
N GLN A 78 10.65 21.02 8.13
CA GLN A 78 10.55 21.97 7.02
C GLN A 78 11.43 21.53 5.84
N ARG A 79 12.66 21.06 6.08
CA ARG A 79 13.52 20.48 5.03
C ARG A 79 12.91 19.25 4.38
N ASP A 80 12.35 18.33 5.19
CA ASP A 80 11.71 17.13 4.67
C ASP A 80 10.45 17.48 3.85
N TYR A 81 9.65 18.43 4.33
CA TYR A 81 8.47 18.95 3.63
C TYR A 81 8.85 19.55 2.27
N TYR A 82 9.87 20.42 2.20
CA TYR A 82 10.33 20.97 0.92
C TYR A 82 10.80 19.90 -0.06
N ARG A 83 11.56 18.90 0.41
CA ARG A 83 11.98 17.76 -0.43
C ARG A 83 10.77 16.99 -0.96
N ASN A 84 9.77 16.74 -0.10
CA ASN A 84 8.53 16.10 -0.51
C ASN A 84 7.77 16.93 -1.54
N THR A 85 7.64 18.24 -1.35
CA THR A 85 6.98 19.14 -2.30
C THR A 85 7.61 19.06 -3.67
N ILE A 86 8.94 19.15 -3.77
CA ILE A 86 9.66 19.05 -5.06
C ILE A 86 9.37 17.70 -5.73
N GLN A 87 9.45 16.60 -4.97
CA GLN A 87 9.15 15.26 -5.48
C GLN A 87 7.70 15.12 -5.95
N MET A 88 6.74 15.62 -5.17
CA MET A 88 5.32 15.55 -5.50
C MET A 88 4.96 16.41 -6.71
N LEU A 89 5.62 17.56 -6.90
CA LEU A 89 5.48 18.38 -8.10
C LEU A 89 6.06 17.68 -9.33
N ALA A 90 7.24 17.07 -9.22
CA ALA A 90 7.83 16.28 -10.30
C ALA A 90 6.93 15.10 -10.72
N LEU A 91 6.39 14.37 -9.74
CA LEU A 91 5.42 13.30 -9.97
C LEU A 91 4.11 13.84 -10.58
N SER A 92 3.68 15.04 -10.21
CA SER A 92 2.46 15.65 -10.77
C SER A 92 2.63 16.00 -12.25
N GLY A 93 3.77 16.58 -12.62
CA GLY A 93 4.09 16.88 -14.01
C GLY A 93 4.20 15.62 -14.87
N GLU A 94 4.87 14.57 -14.36
CA GLU A 94 4.96 13.30 -15.07
C GLU A 94 3.61 12.59 -15.18
N MET A 95 2.77 12.67 -14.15
CA MET A 95 1.40 12.13 -14.17
C MET A 95 0.56 12.79 -15.26
N GLU A 96 0.63 14.12 -15.43
CA GLU A 96 -0.05 14.84 -16.51
C GLU A 96 0.49 14.47 -17.89
N LEU A 97 1.81 14.38 -18.03
CA LEU A 97 2.47 13.95 -19.26
C LEU A 97 1.96 12.57 -19.67
N LEU A 98 2.07 11.58 -18.77
CA LEU A 98 1.64 10.21 -19.04
C LEU A 98 0.15 10.13 -19.33
N ALA A 99 -0.70 10.81 -18.56
CA ALA A 99 -2.14 10.85 -18.82
C ALA A 99 -2.45 11.33 -20.25
N SER A 100 -1.75 12.38 -20.69
CA SER A 100 -1.88 12.93 -22.05
C SER A 100 -1.38 11.96 -23.13
N GLN A 101 -0.22 11.37 -22.90
CA GLN A 101 0.44 10.46 -23.83
C GLN A 101 -0.41 9.20 -24.06
N PHE A 102 -0.91 8.59 -22.98
CA PHE A 102 -1.85 7.46 -23.09
C PHE A 102 -3.16 7.84 -23.77
N MET A 103 -3.74 9.01 -23.45
CA MET A 103 -4.95 9.49 -24.10
C MET A 103 -4.78 9.68 -25.60
N ASN A 104 -3.65 10.23 -26.06
CA ASN A 104 -3.34 10.38 -27.49
C ASN A 104 -3.14 9.05 -28.24
N LYS A 105 -2.98 7.95 -27.50
CA LYS A 105 -2.85 6.58 -28.02
C LYS A 105 -4.12 5.76 -27.82
N ASP A 106 -5.22 6.39 -27.39
CA ASP A 106 -6.48 5.73 -27.03
C ASP A 106 -6.33 4.65 -25.95
N ILE A 107 -5.32 4.78 -25.08
CA ILE A 107 -5.09 3.89 -23.95
C ILE A 107 -5.79 4.50 -22.72
N ARG A 108 -6.85 3.82 -22.27
CA ARG A 108 -7.58 4.22 -21.05
C ARG A 108 -6.75 3.89 -19.81
N VAL A 109 -6.54 4.88 -18.95
CA VAL A 109 -5.72 4.75 -17.74
C VAL A 109 -6.44 5.29 -16.52
N LEU A 110 -6.40 4.53 -15.43
CA LEU A 110 -6.80 5.00 -14.10
C LEU A 110 -5.57 5.13 -13.20
N PHE A 111 -5.30 6.33 -12.69
CA PHE A 111 -4.28 6.53 -11.67
C PHE A 111 -4.80 6.00 -10.32
N LEU A 112 -4.02 5.13 -9.68
CA LEU A 112 -4.45 4.43 -8.47
C LEU A 112 -4.00 5.14 -7.18
N LYS A 113 -2.83 5.79 -7.19
CA LYS A 113 -2.26 6.53 -6.06
C LYS A 113 -1.54 7.79 -6.55
N GLY A 114 -0.57 8.29 -5.79
CA GLY A 114 0.26 9.41 -6.17
C GLY A 114 -0.38 10.78 -5.93
N PRO A 115 -0.02 11.79 -6.75
CA PRO A 115 -0.46 13.17 -6.54
C PRO A 115 -1.98 13.39 -6.68
N VAL A 116 -2.66 12.61 -7.53
CA VAL A 116 -4.12 12.78 -7.74
C VAL A 116 -4.92 12.55 -6.46
N ILE A 117 -4.55 11.54 -5.66
CA ILE A 117 -5.21 11.29 -4.36
C ILE A 117 -4.69 12.21 -3.26
N ALA A 118 -3.45 12.71 -3.37
CA ALA A 118 -2.94 13.70 -2.42
C ALA A 118 -3.82 14.96 -2.45
N ALA A 119 -4.15 15.45 -3.64
CA ALA A 119 -5.06 16.58 -3.76
C ALA A 119 -6.51 16.28 -3.40
N ASP A 120 -7.06 15.13 -3.83
CA ASP A 120 -8.45 14.77 -3.50
C ASP A 120 -8.64 14.64 -1.98
N LEU A 121 -7.66 14.08 -1.26
CA LEU A 121 -7.77 13.80 0.17
C LEU A 121 -7.26 14.94 1.07
N TYR A 122 -6.27 15.71 0.64
CA TYR A 122 -5.60 16.70 1.50
C TYR A 122 -5.69 18.13 0.96
N GLY A 123 -6.18 18.36 -0.26
CA GLY A 123 -6.24 19.68 -0.89
C GLY A 123 -4.89 20.24 -1.36
N ASP A 124 -3.77 19.70 -0.87
CA ASP A 124 -2.40 20.05 -1.24
C ASP A 124 -1.57 18.77 -1.47
N VAL A 125 -0.95 18.67 -2.64
CA VAL A 125 -0.11 17.52 -3.02
C VAL A 125 1.10 17.34 -2.10
N SER A 126 1.57 18.40 -1.46
CA SER A 126 2.73 18.39 -0.56
C SER A 126 2.44 17.72 0.79
N LEU A 127 1.16 17.54 1.16
CA LEU A 127 0.77 16.96 2.45
C LEU A 127 0.79 15.44 2.47
N ARG A 128 1.02 14.81 1.32
CA ARG A 128 1.12 13.36 1.17
C ARG A 128 2.45 13.00 0.51
N THR A 129 3.07 11.93 0.97
CA THR A 129 4.29 11.40 0.33
C THR A 129 3.95 10.39 -0.77
N SER A 130 4.75 10.31 -1.82
CA SER A 130 4.70 9.25 -2.84
C SER A 130 6.06 9.06 -3.48
N CYS A 131 6.37 7.84 -3.92
CA CYS A 131 7.65 7.53 -4.58
C CYS A 131 7.51 7.10 -6.05
N ASP A 132 6.28 6.97 -6.52
CA ASP A 132 5.91 6.33 -7.78
C ASP A 132 4.53 6.77 -8.26
N LEU A 133 4.27 6.42 -9.52
CA LEU A 133 2.96 6.52 -10.17
C LEU A 133 2.40 5.12 -10.43
N ASP A 134 1.32 4.78 -9.75
CA ASP A 134 0.55 3.57 -10.04
C ASP A 134 -0.53 3.87 -11.09
N VAL A 135 -0.51 3.16 -12.22
CA VAL A 135 -1.52 3.27 -13.27
C VAL A 135 -2.17 1.93 -13.53
N LEU A 136 -3.49 1.89 -13.74
CA LEU A 136 -4.23 0.70 -14.15
C LEU A 136 -4.65 0.83 -15.61
N VAL A 137 -4.37 -0.21 -16.39
CA VAL A 137 -4.75 -0.33 -17.81
C VAL A 137 -5.62 -1.57 -18.05
N PRO A 138 -6.46 -1.59 -19.09
CA PRO A 138 -7.09 -2.80 -19.58
C PRO A 138 -6.04 -3.87 -19.93
N MET A 139 -6.33 -5.13 -19.64
CA MET A 139 -5.40 -6.24 -19.88
C MET A 139 -5.01 -6.39 -21.36
N ASP A 140 -5.96 -6.13 -22.26
CA ASP A 140 -5.78 -6.15 -23.72
C ASP A 140 -4.95 -4.98 -24.25
N ARG A 141 -4.70 -3.95 -23.41
CA ARG A 141 -3.88 -2.77 -23.75
C ARG A 141 -2.54 -2.73 -23.01
N LEU A 142 -2.22 -3.77 -22.24
CA LEU A 142 -0.98 -3.81 -21.45
C LEU A 142 0.28 -3.76 -22.31
N GLU A 143 0.31 -4.52 -23.42
CA GLU A 143 1.45 -4.53 -24.36
C GLU A 143 1.64 -3.16 -25.02
N ALA A 144 0.55 -2.53 -25.48
CA ALA A 144 0.59 -1.18 -26.04
C ALA A 144 1.04 -0.13 -25.01
N ALA A 145 0.66 -0.28 -23.74
CA ALA A 145 1.11 0.61 -22.68
C ALA A 145 2.61 0.45 -22.37
N GLU A 146 3.10 -0.79 -22.37
CA GLU A 146 4.53 -1.11 -22.24
C GLU A 146 5.35 -0.50 -23.38
N GLU A 147 5.00 -0.81 -24.63
CA GLU A 147 5.68 -0.26 -25.82
C GLU A 147 5.74 1.27 -25.77
N HIS A 148 4.65 1.90 -25.33
CA HIS A 148 4.60 3.34 -25.24
C HIS A 148 5.51 3.89 -24.13
N LEU A 149 5.54 3.30 -22.94
CA LEU A 149 6.47 3.72 -21.88
C LEU A 149 7.93 3.57 -22.32
N LEU A 150 8.28 2.47 -23.00
CA LEU A 150 9.61 2.26 -23.57
C LEU A 150 9.97 3.36 -24.57
N SER A 151 9.01 3.76 -25.43
CA SER A 151 9.20 4.87 -26.38
C SER A 151 9.41 6.23 -25.70
N LEU A 152 8.95 6.39 -24.46
CA LEU A 152 9.14 7.59 -23.64
C LEU A 152 10.44 7.56 -22.82
N GLY A 153 11.29 6.54 -23.00
CA GLY A 153 12.58 6.41 -22.33
C GLY A 153 12.54 5.70 -20.97
N TYR A 154 11.40 5.09 -20.60
CA TYR A 154 11.34 4.22 -19.43
C TYR A 154 12.03 2.88 -19.71
N VAL A 155 12.63 2.32 -18.67
CA VAL A 155 13.27 1.00 -18.70
C VAL A 155 12.53 0.08 -17.73
N LYS A 156 12.25 -1.14 -18.16
CA LYS A 156 11.61 -2.16 -17.34
C LYS A 156 12.57 -2.63 -16.25
N ASP A 157 12.16 -2.56 -14.99
CA ASP A 157 12.99 -2.88 -13.81
C ASP A 157 12.96 -4.39 -13.49
N GLU A 158 11.83 -5.06 -13.75
CA GLU A 158 11.62 -6.47 -13.41
C GLU A 158 11.46 -7.37 -14.64
N TYR A 159 12.26 -8.43 -14.71
CA TYR A 159 12.01 -9.55 -15.62
C TYR A 159 11.12 -10.60 -14.94
N ILE A 160 9.82 -10.57 -15.23
CA ILE A 160 8.90 -11.62 -14.79
C ILE A 160 9.19 -12.89 -15.60
N THR A 161 9.87 -13.87 -15.00
CA THR A 161 9.98 -15.21 -15.57
C THR A 161 8.69 -15.98 -15.33
N SER A 162 8.09 -16.53 -16.39
CA SER A 162 6.84 -17.29 -16.31
C SER A 162 6.92 -18.60 -17.06
N VAL A 163 6.07 -19.56 -16.66
CA VAL A 163 5.86 -20.83 -17.34
C VAL A 163 4.36 -21.00 -17.51
N LEU A 164 3.89 -21.49 -18.66
CA LEU A 164 2.47 -21.63 -18.96
C LEU A 164 1.68 -20.29 -18.91
N ASN A 165 2.31 -19.15 -19.23
CA ASN A 165 1.69 -17.82 -19.22
C ASN A 165 1.04 -17.44 -17.87
N ASP A 166 1.56 -17.95 -16.77
CA ASP A 166 0.99 -17.78 -15.43
C ASP A 166 1.19 -16.40 -14.81
N TRP A 167 2.05 -15.57 -15.41
CA TRP A 167 2.34 -14.23 -14.90
C TRP A 167 1.11 -13.34 -14.76
N LYS A 168 0.13 -13.48 -15.68
CA LYS A 168 -1.09 -12.65 -15.72
C LYS A 168 -1.93 -12.75 -14.44
N TRP A 169 -1.89 -13.90 -13.76
CA TRP A 169 -2.65 -14.10 -12.52
C TRP A 169 -1.76 -14.09 -11.28
N ARG A 170 -0.46 -14.40 -11.40
CA ARG A 170 0.50 -14.34 -10.28
C ARG A 170 0.97 -12.92 -9.96
N HIS A 171 1.17 -12.11 -10.99
CA HIS A 171 1.52 -10.71 -10.85
C HIS A 171 0.26 -9.86 -11.08
N HIS A 172 0.39 -8.58 -10.74
CA HIS A 172 -0.69 -7.60 -10.89
C HIS A 172 -0.20 -6.30 -11.52
N HIS A 173 1.12 -6.07 -11.55
CA HIS A 173 1.76 -4.96 -12.22
C HIS A 173 3.14 -5.33 -12.76
N MET A 174 3.69 -4.41 -13.55
CA MET A 174 5.09 -4.35 -13.96
C MET A 174 5.66 -2.98 -13.61
N THR A 175 6.94 -2.95 -13.25
CA THR A 175 7.64 -1.74 -12.81
C THR A 175 8.55 -1.21 -13.91
N TYR A 176 8.48 0.10 -14.13
CA TYR A 176 9.27 0.84 -15.09
C TYR A 176 9.95 2.03 -14.41
N MET A 177 11.21 2.27 -14.71
CA MET A 177 12.00 3.36 -14.15
C MET A 177 12.53 4.24 -15.28
N HIS A 178 12.34 5.56 -15.18
CA HIS A 178 12.96 6.50 -16.10
C HIS A 178 14.32 6.93 -15.55
N PRO A 179 15.46 6.58 -16.17
CA PRO A 179 16.78 6.74 -15.57
C PRO A 179 17.18 8.21 -15.38
N GLN A 180 16.80 9.11 -16.29
CA GLN A 180 17.11 10.54 -16.20
C GLN A 180 16.17 11.29 -15.24
N LYS A 181 14.88 10.95 -15.21
CA LYS A 181 13.90 11.62 -14.35
C LYS A 181 13.90 11.09 -12.91
N GLY A 182 14.39 9.87 -12.70
CA GLY A 182 14.29 9.19 -11.40
C GLY A 182 12.87 8.83 -11.00
N ILE A 183 11.95 8.70 -11.96
CA ILE A 183 10.52 8.43 -11.71
C ILE A 183 10.20 6.96 -12.01
N LYS A 184 9.55 6.32 -11.04
CA LYS A 184 9.06 4.95 -11.13
C LYS A 184 7.57 4.95 -11.48
N VAL A 185 7.20 4.14 -12.47
CA VAL A 185 5.81 3.89 -12.89
C VAL A 185 5.51 2.41 -12.73
N GLU A 186 4.45 2.09 -12.02
CA GLU A 186 3.92 0.73 -11.91
C GLU A 186 2.67 0.62 -12.80
N VAL A 187 2.74 -0.21 -13.83
CA VAL A 187 1.60 -0.49 -14.74
C VAL A 187 0.87 -1.73 -14.25
N HIS A 188 -0.28 -1.50 -13.63
CA HIS A 188 -1.20 -2.51 -13.12
C HIS A 188 -2.18 -2.95 -14.21
N TRP A 189 -2.53 -4.24 -14.20
CA TRP A 189 -3.72 -4.76 -14.89
C TRP A 189 -4.75 -5.31 -13.90
N ARG A 190 -4.38 -5.37 -12.62
CA ARG A 190 -5.20 -5.80 -11.48
C ARG A 190 -4.88 -4.91 -10.29
N LEU A 191 -5.87 -4.64 -9.43
CA LEU A 191 -5.64 -3.83 -8.23
C LEU A 191 -4.84 -4.60 -7.17
N ASN A 192 -5.01 -5.93 -7.14
CA ASN A 192 -4.41 -6.80 -6.13
C ASN A 192 -3.89 -8.13 -6.73
N PRO A 193 -2.85 -8.73 -6.13
CA PRO A 193 -2.46 -10.10 -6.44
C PRO A 193 -3.60 -11.10 -6.27
N ALA A 194 -3.56 -12.20 -7.04
CA ALA A 194 -4.38 -13.37 -6.76
C ALA A 194 -4.14 -13.90 -5.33
N PRO A 195 -5.14 -14.53 -4.69
CA PRO A 195 -6.48 -14.88 -5.19
C PRO A 195 -7.56 -13.84 -4.85
N SER A 196 -7.19 -12.57 -4.72
CA SER A 196 -8.13 -11.49 -4.41
C SER A 196 -9.22 -11.37 -5.47
N LYS A 197 -10.47 -11.18 -5.04
CA LYS A 197 -11.60 -10.87 -5.92
C LYS A 197 -11.73 -9.36 -5.98
N GLU A 198 -11.76 -8.77 -7.17
CA GLU A 198 -11.72 -7.31 -7.35
C GLU A 198 -12.63 -6.87 -8.50
N PRO A 199 -12.98 -5.57 -8.59
CA PRO A 199 -13.73 -5.04 -9.72
C PRO A 199 -12.93 -5.17 -11.02
N GLY A 200 -13.62 -5.42 -12.14
CA GLY A 200 -12.99 -5.38 -13.46
C GLY A 200 -12.69 -3.96 -13.92
N PHE A 201 -11.79 -3.80 -14.90
CA PHE A 201 -11.41 -2.48 -15.41
C PHE A 201 -12.63 -1.66 -15.88
N GLU A 202 -13.55 -2.25 -16.64
CA GLU A 202 -14.73 -1.54 -17.16
C GLU A 202 -15.66 -1.02 -16.05
N ASP A 203 -15.84 -1.83 -15.00
CA ASP A 203 -16.61 -1.43 -13.81
C ASP A 203 -15.96 -0.18 -13.18
N LEU A 204 -14.65 -0.19 -12.99
CA LEU A 204 -13.90 0.93 -12.43
C LEU A 204 -13.93 2.16 -13.35
N TRP A 205 -13.78 1.94 -14.65
CA TRP A 205 -13.77 2.99 -15.67
C TRP A 205 -15.11 3.71 -15.75
N SER A 206 -16.23 2.98 -15.69
CA SER A 206 -17.57 3.56 -15.72
C SER A 206 -17.85 4.45 -14.50
N ARG A 207 -17.24 4.17 -13.35
CA ARG A 207 -17.39 4.92 -12.09
C ARG A 207 -16.22 5.85 -11.77
N ARG A 208 -15.31 6.06 -12.73
CA ARG A 208 -14.10 6.87 -12.54
C ARG A 208 -14.45 8.32 -12.22
N ARG A 209 -13.53 8.99 -11.50
CA ARG A 209 -13.56 10.44 -11.30
C ARG A 209 -12.51 11.11 -12.19
N LYS A 210 -12.77 12.37 -12.53
CA LYS A 210 -11.83 13.26 -13.20
C LYS A 210 -11.22 14.18 -12.14
N SER A 211 -9.90 14.32 -12.14
CA SER A 211 -9.20 15.24 -11.25
C SER A 211 -9.49 16.69 -11.65
N ALA A 212 -9.66 17.56 -10.66
CA ALA A 212 -9.80 19.00 -10.85
C ALA A 212 -8.46 19.75 -10.82
N LEU A 213 -7.36 19.05 -10.50
CA LEU A 213 -6.05 19.67 -10.26
C LEU A 213 -5.39 20.32 -11.47
N ILE A 214 -5.67 19.83 -12.67
CA ILE A 214 -4.86 20.06 -13.86
C ILE A 214 -5.78 20.29 -15.07
N SER A 215 -5.31 21.09 -16.04
CA SER A 215 -6.03 21.42 -17.28
C SER A 215 -6.43 20.20 -18.11
N ARG A 216 -5.62 19.13 -18.07
CA ARG A 216 -5.85 17.89 -18.81
C ARG A 216 -6.56 16.83 -17.95
N PRO A 217 -7.47 16.03 -18.53
CA PRO A 217 -8.25 15.07 -17.76
C PRO A 217 -7.37 13.94 -17.23
N ILE A 218 -7.17 13.91 -15.91
CA ILE A 218 -6.58 12.77 -15.20
C ILE A 218 -7.72 11.97 -14.58
N TYR A 219 -7.82 10.69 -14.96
CA TYR A 219 -8.85 9.80 -14.44
C TYR A 219 -8.31 8.91 -13.33
N TYR A 220 -9.11 8.73 -12.29
CA TYR A 220 -8.77 7.91 -11.12
C TYR A 220 -10.03 7.27 -10.56
N LEU A 221 -9.87 6.41 -9.55
CA LEU A 221 -10.97 5.60 -9.01
C LEU A 221 -12.12 6.45 -8.43
N GLY A 222 -13.35 5.92 -8.59
CA GLY A 222 -14.52 6.38 -7.84
C GLY A 222 -14.29 6.30 -6.33
N ARG A 223 -15.01 7.08 -5.51
CA ARG A 223 -14.76 7.15 -4.06
C ARG A 223 -14.83 5.77 -3.38
N GLU A 224 -15.88 5.00 -3.66
CA GLU A 224 -16.03 3.68 -3.04
C GLU A 224 -14.99 2.68 -3.54
N ASP A 225 -14.64 2.71 -4.83
CA ASP A 225 -13.62 1.86 -5.42
C ASP A 225 -12.21 2.23 -4.92
N LEU A 226 -11.93 3.52 -4.70
CA LEU A 226 -10.69 4.03 -4.10
C LEU A 226 -10.56 3.56 -2.66
N PHE A 227 -11.64 3.66 -1.85
CA PHE A 227 -11.63 3.13 -0.49
C PHE A 227 -11.28 1.65 -0.48
N LEU A 228 -11.98 0.85 -1.30
CA LEU A 228 -11.75 -0.59 -1.45
C LEU A 228 -10.30 -0.90 -1.85
N PHE A 229 -9.72 -0.13 -2.77
CA PHE A 229 -8.33 -0.29 -3.18
C PHE A 229 -7.35 0.04 -2.03
N LEU A 230 -7.52 1.18 -1.37
CA LEU A 230 -6.63 1.63 -0.30
C LEU A 230 -6.67 0.69 0.92
N VAL A 231 -7.84 0.18 1.31
CA VAL A 231 -7.92 -0.77 2.44
C VAL A 231 -7.26 -2.10 2.14
N SER A 232 -7.40 -2.60 0.90
CA SER A 232 -6.73 -3.84 0.48
C SER A 232 -5.21 -3.67 0.43
N HIS A 233 -4.73 -2.54 -0.08
CA HIS A 233 -3.32 -2.20 -0.12
C HIS A 233 -2.73 -2.04 1.29
N GLY A 234 -3.36 -1.24 2.15
CA GLY A 234 -2.91 -1.03 3.53
C GLY A 234 -2.86 -2.33 4.33
N ALA A 235 -3.90 -3.16 4.23
CA ALA A 235 -3.93 -4.46 4.88
C ALA A 235 -2.84 -5.40 4.36
N ARG A 236 -2.61 -5.49 3.04
CA ARG A 236 -1.51 -6.32 2.52
C ARG A 236 -0.14 -5.92 3.06
N HIS A 237 0.06 -4.64 3.37
CA HIS A 237 1.30 -4.13 3.95
C HIS A 237 1.26 -4.00 5.49
N GLY A 238 0.31 -4.70 6.12
CA GLY A 238 0.18 -4.79 7.57
C GLY A 238 -0.04 -3.46 8.27
N TRP A 239 -0.50 -2.43 7.54
CA TRP A 239 -0.63 -1.07 8.05
C TRP A 239 0.62 -0.54 8.79
N SER A 240 1.81 -1.03 8.43
CA SER A 240 3.10 -0.65 9.05
C SER A 240 3.43 0.85 8.96
N ARG A 241 2.65 1.63 8.20
CA ARG A 241 2.80 3.08 8.09
C ARG A 241 1.46 3.78 8.32
N LEU A 242 1.44 4.73 9.26
CA LEU A 242 0.24 5.51 9.59
C LEU A 242 -0.32 6.31 8.41
N ARG A 243 0.52 6.70 7.43
CA ARG A 243 0.05 7.38 6.21
C ARG A 243 -1.11 6.64 5.52
N TRP A 244 -1.11 5.31 5.50
CA TRP A 244 -2.22 4.57 4.88
C TRP A 244 -3.52 4.72 5.67
N LEU A 245 -3.46 4.72 7.00
CA LEU A 245 -4.63 4.96 7.85
C LEU A 245 -5.09 6.41 7.77
N LEU A 246 -4.16 7.36 7.60
CA LEU A 246 -4.49 8.76 7.40
C LEU A 246 -5.28 8.97 6.10
N ASP A 247 -4.90 8.29 5.00
CA ASP A 247 -5.70 8.31 3.77
C ASP A 247 -7.14 7.77 4.01
N ILE A 248 -7.30 6.74 4.86
CA ILE A 248 -8.62 6.21 5.24
C ILE A 248 -9.41 7.20 6.10
N LYS A 249 -8.78 7.86 7.08
CA LYS A 249 -9.40 8.94 7.87
C LYS A 249 -9.91 10.06 6.95
N GLN A 250 -9.09 10.52 6.02
CA GLN A 250 -9.50 11.55 5.05
C GLN A 250 -10.67 11.08 4.19
N MET A 251 -10.65 9.84 3.72
CA MET A 251 -11.77 9.25 2.98
C MET A 251 -13.07 9.19 3.83
N MET A 252 -12.99 8.80 5.11
CA MET A 252 -14.15 8.77 6.01
C MET A 252 -14.76 10.17 6.24
N ASN A 253 -13.94 11.21 6.19
CA ASN A 253 -14.38 12.60 6.29
C ASN A 253 -15.01 13.14 5.00
N GLN A 254 -14.85 12.45 3.86
CA GLN A 254 -15.53 12.78 2.62
C GLN A 254 -16.95 12.19 2.56
N LYS A 255 -17.71 12.64 1.55
CA LYS A 255 -19.04 12.10 1.21
C LYS A 255 -18.89 10.77 0.45
N ILE A 256 -18.80 9.67 1.19
CA ILE A 256 -18.83 8.29 0.66
C ILE A 256 -20.25 7.72 0.77
N ASP A 257 -20.72 7.03 -0.26
CA ASP A 257 -21.93 6.21 -0.18
C ASP A 257 -21.60 4.89 0.55
N TRP A 258 -21.78 4.90 1.87
CA TRP A 258 -21.50 3.74 2.73
C TRP A 258 -22.32 2.51 2.37
N PRO A 259 -23.66 2.58 2.15
CA PRO A 259 -24.44 1.44 1.68
C PRO A 259 -23.84 0.79 0.41
N LYS A 260 -23.48 1.58 -0.59
CA LYS A 260 -22.83 1.09 -1.82
C LYS A 260 -21.44 0.51 -1.55
N LEU A 261 -20.62 1.17 -0.73
CA LEU A 261 -19.30 0.67 -0.35
C LEU A 261 -19.38 -0.69 0.36
N ILE A 262 -20.32 -0.86 1.30
CA ILE A 262 -20.54 -2.13 2.00
C ILE A 262 -20.95 -3.24 1.02
N GLN A 263 -21.79 -2.92 0.02
CA GLN A 263 -22.13 -3.88 -1.05
C GLN A 263 -20.90 -4.28 -1.87
N LEU A 264 -20.05 -3.33 -2.26
CA LEU A 264 -18.80 -3.60 -2.98
C LEU A 264 -17.84 -4.47 -2.14
N LEU A 265 -17.63 -4.12 -0.87
CA LEU A 265 -16.79 -4.89 0.05
C LEU A 265 -17.30 -6.33 0.20
N ARG A 266 -18.62 -6.54 0.28
CA ARG A 266 -19.21 -7.90 0.31
C ARG A 266 -19.02 -8.63 -1.02
N LYS A 267 -19.35 -7.98 -2.15
CA LYS A 267 -19.20 -8.54 -3.52
C LYS A 267 -17.78 -9.06 -3.76
N HIS A 268 -16.79 -8.34 -3.23
CA HIS A 268 -15.36 -8.61 -3.39
C HIS A 268 -14.72 -9.35 -2.20
N GLN A 269 -15.50 -9.82 -1.22
CA GLN A 269 -15.03 -10.59 -0.05
C GLN A 269 -14.01 -9.85 0.82
N MET A 270 -14.15 -8.53 0.93
CA MET A 270 -13.25 -7.63 1.67
C MET A 270 -13.93 -6.92 2.84
N LEU A 271 -15.14 -7.33 3.24
CA LEU A 271 -15.87 -6.67 4.35
C LEU A 271 -15.05 -6.63 5.65
N HIS A 272 -14.38 -7.72 6.02
CA HIS A 272 -13.53 -7.75 7.23
C HIS A 272 -12.27 -6.89 7.10
N ILE A 273 -11.76 -6.68 5.88
CA ILE A 273 -10.60 -5.79 5.62
C ILE A 273 -11.05 -4.32 5.69
N GLY A 274 -12.21 -4.00 5.12
CA GLY A 274 -12.81 -2.68 5.27
C GLY A 274 -13.11 -2.36 6.73
N GLY A 275 -13.69 -3.31 7.48
CA GLY A 275 -13.93 -3.18 8.91
C GLY A 275 -12.64 -2.98 9.71
N GLN A 276 -11.58 -3.72 9.37
CA GLN A 276 -10.26 -3.56 10.00
C GLN A 276 -9.75 -2.13 9.83
N ALA A 277 -9.84 -1.57 8.62
CA ALA A 277 -9.40 -0.20 8.34
C ALA A 277 -10.20 0.85 9.11
N VAL A 278 -11.53 0.72 9.15
CA VAL A 278 -12.41 1.63 9.92
C VAL A 278 -12.09 1.54 11.42
N CYS A 279 -11.90 0.33 11.95
CA CYS A 279 -11.54 0.11 13.35
C CYS A 279 -10.19 0.76 13.70
N LEU A 280 -9.17 0.57 12.86
CA LEU A 280 -7.85 1.17 13.04
C LEU A 280 -7.89 2.70 12.94
N ALA A 281 -8.58 3.26 11.95
CA ALA A 281 -8.69 4.70 11.78
C ALA A 281 -9.42 5.37 12.95
N ALA A 282 -10.46 4.71 13.50
CA ALA A 282 -11.16 5.19 14.69
C ALA A 282 -10.28 5.08 15.95
N LYS A 283 -9.63 3.93 16.17
CA LYS A 283 -8.82 3.67 17.38
C LYS A 283 -7.50 4.46 17.44
N LEU A 284 -6.84 4.69 16.30
CA LEU A 284 -5.51 5.29 16.25
C LEU A 284 -5.49 6.74 15.79
N LEU A 285 -6.52 7.19 15.07
CA LEU A 285 -6.55 8.54 14.47
C LEU A 285 -7.86 9.29 14.77
N ALA A 286 -8.65 8.79 15.73
CA ALA A 286 -9.92 9.37 16.15
C ALA A 286 -10.88 9.66 14.97
N ALA A 287 -10.85 8.84 13.91
CA ALA A 287 -11.74 9.03 12.77
C ALA A 287 -13.22 8.82 13.20
N PRO A 288 -14.15 9.67 12.76
CA PRO A 288 -15.53 9.63 13.23
C PRO A 288 -16.24 8.37 12.76
N LEU A 289 -16.82 7.62 13.69
CA LEU A 289 -17.69 6.49 13.41
C LEU A 289 -19.13 6.96 13.23
N ARG A 290 -19.73 6.64 12.09
CA ARG A 290 -21.13 6.94 11.78
C ARG A 290 -21.95 5.64 11.68
N GLU A 291 -23.25 5.72 11.92
CA GLU A 291 -24.14 4.55 11.93
C GLU A 291 -24.09 3.74 10.63
N GLU A 292 -23.89 4.39 9.48
CA GLU A 292 -23.81 3.72 8.17
C GLU A 292 -22.58 2.80 8.04
N MET A 293 -21.57 2.98 8.90
CA MET A 293 -20.35 2.17 8.94
C MET A 293 -20.49 0.89 9.77
N ARG A 294 -21.53 0.80 10.62
CA ARG A 294 -21.77 -0.33 11.53
C ARG A 294 -21.71 -1.71 10.84
N PRO A 295 -22.20 -1.91 9.60
CA PRO A 295 -22.08 -3.20 8.92
C PRO A 295 -20.64 -3.64 8.65
N ALA A 296 -19.68 -2.73 8.50
CA ALA A 296 -18.25 -3.08 8.36
C ALA A 296 -17.65 -3.55 9.69
N LEU A 297 -18.13 -3.00 10.81
CA LEU A 297 -17.65 -3.30 12.16
C LEU A 297 -18.29 -4.54 12.79
N ALA A 298 -19.32 -5.11 12.17
CA ALA A 298 -20.04 -6.26 12.71
C ALA A 298 -19.21 -7.55 12.79
N SER A 299 -18.06 -7.63 12.10
CA SER A 299 -17.23 -8.83 12.07
C SER A 299 -16.18 -8.82 13.18
N ARG A 300 -16.24 -9.80 14.09
CA ARG A 300 -15.18 -10.04 15.08
C ARG A 300 -13.79 -10.23 14.44
N LYS A 301 -13.74 -10.73 13.20
CA LYS A 301 -12.49 -10.87 12.45
C LYS A 301 -11.87 -9.52 12.13
N ALA A 302 -12.67 -8.49 11.84
CA ALA A 302 -12.17 -7.15 11.56
C ALA A 302 -11.47 -6.55 12.78
N GLU A 303 -12.08 -6.68 13.96
CA GLU A 303 -11.50 -6.22 15.22
C GLU A 303 -10.21 -6.98 15.56
N TRP A 304 -10.22 -8.31 15.45
CA TRP A 304 -9.02 -9.12 15.71
C TRP A 304 -7.87 -8.77 14.76
N LEU A 305 -8.14 -8.58 13.46
CA LEU A 305 -7.11 -8.13 12.51
C LEU A 305 -6.58 -6.72 12.83
N ALA A 306 -7.42 -5.85 13.39
CA ALA A 306 -7.00 -4.52 13.82
C ALA A 306 -6.07 -4.61 15.04
N GLU A 307 -6.37 -5.48 16.01
CA GLU A 307 -5.49 -5.77 17.14
C GLU A 307 -4.15 -6.36 16.68
N ASP A 308 -4.17 -7.37 15.80
CA ASP A 308 -2.96 -7.98 15.23
C ASP A 308 -2.06 -6.94 14.52
N THR A 309 -2.67 -5.91 13.93
CA THR A 309 -1.93 -4.86 13.23
C THR A 309 -1.05 -4.03 14.16
N LEU A 310 -1.39 -3.95 15.45
CA LEU A 310 -0.63 -3.20 16.43
C LEU A 310 0.81 -3.73 16.54
N PHE A 311 1.06 -5.00 16.21
CA PHE A 311 2.40 -5.58 16.03
C PHE A 311 3.31 -4.74 15.13
N TYR A 312 2.77 -4.17 14.04
CA TYR A 312 3.55 -3.38 13.10
C TYR A 312 3.62 -1.91 13.49
N VAL A 313 2.56 -1.34 14.07
CA VAL A 313 2.47 0.10 14.31
C VAL A 313 3.49 0.56 15.36
N HIS A 314 3.70 -0.22 16.42
CA HIS A 314 4.69 0.14 17.46
C HIS A 314 6.13 -0.21 17.08
N ARG A 315 6.35 -0.95 15.99
CA ARG A 315 7.70 -1.36 15.55
C ARG A 315 8.09 -0.58 14.30
N THR A 316 9.34 -0.11 14.25
CA THR A 316 9.91 0.52 13.06
C THR A 316 10.28 -0.50 11.99
N VAL A 317 9.33 -1.33 11.55
CA VAL A 317 9.53 -2.43 10.58
C VAL A 317 9.27 -1.94 9.16
N ASN A 318 10.27 -2.08 8.28
CA ASN A 318 10.09 -1.82 6.85
C ASN A 318 9.89 -3.14 6.08
N LEU A 319 8.62 -3.55 5.90
CA LEU A 319 8.25 -4.80 5.21
C LEU A 319 8.71 -4.88 3.74
N HIS A 320 9.14 -3.76 3.15
CA HIS A 320 9.56 -3.68 1.75
C HIS A 320 11.07 -3.74 1.54
N SER A 321 11.85 -3.91 2.61
CA SER A 321 13.31 -3.93 2.57
C SER A 321 13.83 -5.27 3.12
N PRO A 322 13.91 -6.33 2.29
CA PRO A 322 14.48 -7.60 2.71
C PRO A 322 16.01 -7.49 2.92
N PRO A 323 16.62 -8.36 3.75
CA PRO A 323 15.98 -9.43 4.51
C PRO A 323 15.24 -8.89 5.75
N LEU A 324 14.05 -9.44 6.01
CA LEU A 324 13.29 -9.14 7.23
C LEU A 324 13.77 -10.02 8.39
N PRO A 325 13.67 -9.55 9.66
CA PRO A 325 13.81 -10.41 10.83
C PRO A 325 12.89 -11.64 10.74
N LYS A 326 13.36 -12.82 11.15
CA LYS A 326 12.63 -14.09 10.97
C LYS A 326 11.28 -14.13 11.67
N ASP A 327 11.17 -13.46 12.83
CA ASP A 327 9.92 -13.31 13.57
C ASP A 327 8.92 -12.45 12.79
N VAL A 328 9.37 -11.32 12.26
CA VAL A 328 8.56 -10.42 11.41
C VAL A 328 8.10 -11.13 10.14
N GLU A 329 9.00 -11.84 9.45
CA GLU A 329 8.65 -12.57 8.23
C GLU A 329 7.60 -13.66 8.51
N ARG A 330 7.76 -14.41 9.61
CA ARG A 330 6.81 -15.45 10.02
C ARG A 330 5.46 -14.85 10.39
N TYR A 331 5.46 -13.79 11.19
CA TYR A 331 4.25 -13.08 11.61
C TYR A 331 3.51 -12.54 10.39
N HIS A 332 4.23 -11.90 9.46
CA HIS A 332 3.62 -11.34 8.25
C HIS A 332 2.99 -12.41 7.35
N LYS A 333 3.63 -13.57 7.18
CA LYS A 333 3.02 -14.69 6.43
C LYS A 333 1.73 -15.20 7.08
N GLN A 334 1.70 -15.34 8.41
CA GLN A 334 0.50 -15.74 9.14
C GLN A 334 -0.61 -14.70 9.02
N TYR A 335 -0.24 -13.43 9.15
CA TYR A 335 -1.15 -12.29 9.00
C TYR A 335 -1.77 -12.21 7.59
N LEU A 336 -0.97 -12.38 6.52
CA LEU A 336 -1.51 -12.43 5.14
C LEU A 336 -2.50 -13.59 4.94
N LEU A 337 -2.25 -14.76 5.54
CA LEU A 337 -3.22 -15.85 5.54
C LEU A 337 -4.46 -15.53 6.36
N ALA A 338 -4.33 -14.80 7.47
CA ALA A 338 -5.44 -14.35 8.30
C ALA A 338 -6.37 -13.39 7.53
N LEU A 339 -5.82 -12.52 6.67
CA LEU A 339 -6.60 -11.64 5.79
C LEU A 339 -7.49 -12.43 4.81
N MET A 340 -7.09 -13.62 4.37
CA MET A 340 -7.85 -14.39 3.37
C MET A 340 -9.14 -15.00 3.93
N THR A 341 -10.17 -15.10 3.10
CA THR A 341 -11.34 -15.96 3.35
C THR A 341 -10.97 -17.43 3.19
N THR A 342 -11.80 -18.36 3.69
CA THR A 342 -11.56 -19.81 3.49
C THR A 342 -11.44 -20.17 2.01
N ARG A 343 -12.29 -19.58 1.15
CA ARG A 343 -12.21 -19.78 -0.30
C ARG A 343 -10.91 -19.25 -0.89
N GLN A 344 -10.46 -18.07 -0.48
CA GLN A 344 -9.18 -17.51 -0.91
C GLN A 344 -8.00 -18.36 -0.43
N LYS A 345 -8.04 -18.90 0.79
CA LYS A 345 -7.02 -19.83 1.29
C LYS A 345 -6.94 -21.08 0.42
N LEU A 346 -8.08 -21.69 0.06
CA LEU A 346 -8.10 -22.85 -0.83
C LEU A 346 -7.46 -22.53 -2.19
N LEU A 347 -7.82 -21.39 -2.80
CA LEU A 347 -7.22 -20.95 -4.06
C LEU A 347 -5.72 -20.66 -3.92
N PHE A 348 -5.30 -20.04 -2.81
CA PHE A 348 -3.90 -19.78 -2.52
C PHE A 348 -3.12 -21.10 -2.41
N PHE A 349 -3.58 -22.07 -1.62
CA PHE A 349 -2.92 -23.36 -1.51
C PHE A 349 -2.92 -24.15 -2.83
N ALA A 350 -4.01 -24.09 -3.61
CA ALA A 350 -4.05 -24.66 -4.95
C ALA A 350 -3.00 -24.01 -5.88
N SER A 351 -2.76 -22.71 -5.76
CA SER A 351 -1.73 -22.01 -6.55
C SER A 351 -0.30 -22.45 -6.23
N ILE A 352 -0.07 -23.00 -5.02
CA ILE A 352 1.20 -23.63 -4.61
C ILE A 352 1.41 -24.99 -5.29
N LEU A 353 0.42 -25.51 -6.05
CA LEU A 353 0.58 -26.67 -6.92
C LEU A 353 0.83 -26.30 -8.39
N HIS A 354 0.48 -25.09 -8.83
CA HIS A 354 0.73 -24.62 -10.20
C HIS A 354 2.23 -24.38 -10.54
N PRO A 355 2.83 -25.02 -11.55
CA PRO A 355 4.26 -24.90 -11.90
C PRO A 355 4.81 -23.47 -11.85
N LEU A 356 6.06 -23.32 -11.40
CA LEU A 356 6.80 -22.06 -11.40
C LEU A 356 7.90 -22.04 -12.47
N ALA A 357 8.39 -20.85 -12.80
CA ALA A 357 9.57 -20.70 -13.64
C ALA A 357 10.81 -21.41 -13.06
N GLU A 358 10.95 -21.53 -11.74
CA GLU A 358 12.05 -22.32 -11.17
C GLU A 358 11.92 -23.82 -11.46
N ASP A 359 10.71 -24.35 -11.65
CA ASP A 359 10.50 -25.75 -12.02
C ASP A 359 11.06 -26.03 -13.41
N ALA A 360 10.79 -25.13 -14.38
CA ALA A 360 11.34 -25.23 -15.72
C ALA A 360 12.85 -24.96 -15.79
N LYS A 361 13.40 -24.14 -14.88
CA LYS A 361 14.86 -24.00 -14.73
C LYS A 361 15.51 -25.25 -14.15
N THR A 362 14.81 -25.96 -13.25
CA THR A 362 15.33 -27.18 -12.61
C THR A 362 15.31 -28.37 -13.58
N LEU A 363 14.24 -28.51 -14.36
CA LEU A 363 14.09 -29.57 -15.35
C LEU A 363 13.48 -28.99 -16.64
N PRO A 364 14.29 -28.54 -17.60
CA PRO A 364 13.77 -27.97 -18.84
C PRO A 364 13.03 -29.03 -19.68
N LEU A 365 11.72 -28.86 -19.83
CA LEU A 365 10.87 -29.68 -20.70
C LEU A 365 10.46 -28.92 -21.97
N PRO A 366 10.31 -29.60 -23.13
CA PRO A 366 9.66 -29.04 -24.31
C PRO A 366 8.25 -28.52 -23.99
N ALA A 367 7.80 -27.47 -24.68
CA ALA A 367 6.50 -26.82 -24.43
C ALA A 367 5.31 -27.81 -24.38
N LYS A 368 5.31 -28.82 -25.26
CA LYS A 368 4.28 -29.88 -25.31
C LYS A 368 4.21 -30.74 -24.05
N LEU A 369 5.28 -30.79 -23.26
CA LEU A 369 5.38 -31.59 -22.03
C LEU A 369 5.26 -30.75 -20.76
N HIS A 370 4.97 -29.44 -20.84
CA HIS A 370 4.86 -28.58 -19.66
C HIS A 370 3.73 -29.01 -18.70
N PHE A 371 2.73 -29.77 -19.17
CA PHE A 371 1.72 -30.35 -18.28
C PHE A 371 2.32 -31.33 -17.25
N LEU A 372 3.48 -31.93 -17.54
CA LEU A 372 4.18 -32.82 -16.60
C LEU A 372 4.75 -32.07 -15.40
N TYR A 373 4.91 -30.74 -15.45
CA TYR A 373 5.34 -30.00 -14.28
C TYR A 373 4.34 -30.07 -13.13
N PHE A 374 3.04 -30.26 -13.39
CA PHE A 374 2.04 -30.38 -12.32
C PHE A 374 2.31 -31.59 -11.40
N PRO A 375 2.39 -32.85 -11.91
CA PRO A 375 2.77 -33.99 -11.07
C PRO A 375 4.23 -33.97 -10.60
N LEU A 376 5.15 -33.38 -11.36
CA LEU A 376 6.58 -33.33 -10.99
C LEU A 376 6.90 -32.28 -9.91
N ARG A 377 6.04 -31.26 -9.72
CA ARG A 377 6.35 -30.11 -8.85
C ARG A 377 6.74 -30.48 -7.41
N PRO A 378 6.04 -31.39 -6.70
CA PRO A 378 6.44 -31.75 -5.33
C PRO A 378 7.88 -32.30 -5.27
N ILE A 379 8.27 -33.07 -6.29
CA ILE A 379 9.62 -33.66 -6.40
C ILE A 379 10.65 -32.58 -6.69
N LEU A 380 10.39 -31.70 -7.67
CA LEU A 380 11.28 -30.60 -8.03
C LEU A 380 11.47 -29.61 -6.87
N TRP A 381 10.40 -29.31 -6.14
CA TRP A 381 10.45 -28.46 -4.95
C TRP A 381 11.28 -29.06 -3.82
N ALA A 382 11.08 -30.36 -3.53
CA ALA A 382 11.84 -31.07 -2.50
C ALA A 382 13.33 -31.13 -2.86
N SER A 383 13.66 -31.45 -4.12
CA SER A 383 15.03 -31.47 -4.65
C SER A 383 15.74 -30.13 -4.46
N ARG A 384 15.10 -29.00 -4.79
CA ARG A 384 15.66 -27.65 -4.57
C ARG A 384 15.92 -27.36 -3.10
N LYS A 385 15.00 -27.73 -2.20
CA LYS A 385 15.20 -27.52 -0.76
C LYS A 385 16.36 -28.34 -0.20
N LEU A 386 16.55 -29.56 -0.67
CA LEU A 386 17.69 -30.40 -0.28
C LEU A 386 19.01 -29.83 -0.80
N CYS A 387 19.06 -29.41 -2.07
CA CYS A 387 20.25 -28.79 -2.65
C CYS A 387 20.64 -27.49 -1.93
N ASN A 388 19.68 -26.59 -1.66
CA ASN A 388 19.93 -25.33 -0.96
C ASN A 388 20.40 -25.51 0.49
N ARG A 389 19.93 -26.57 1.17
CA ARG A 389 20.43 -26.94 2.51
C ARG A 389 21.85 -27.51 2.46
N ALA A 390 22.18 -28.28 1.44
CA ALA A 390 23.52 -28.83 1.25
C ALA A 390 24.55 -27.74 0.89
N SER A 391 24.18 -26.76 0.05
CA SER A 391 25.05 -25.62 -0.27
C SER A 391 25.17 -24.60 0.87
N GLY A 392 24.13 -24.43 1.70
CA GLY A 392 24.21 -23.67 2.96
C GLY A 392 25.17 -24.29 3.98
N LYS A 393 25.08 -25.61 4.21
CA LYS A 393 26.00 -26.34 5.10
C LYS A 393 27.45 -26.35 4.59
N LYS A 394 27.68 -26.41 3.28
CA LYS A 394 29.05 -26.28 2.72
C LYS A 394 29.65 -24.89 2.95
N ARG A 395 28.85 -23.82 2.91
CA ARG A 395 29.33 -22.46 3.21
C ARG A 395 29.64 -22.24 4.69
N GLU A 396 28.89 -22.84 5.60
CA GLU A 396 29.17 -22.80 7.06
C GLU A 396 30.32 -23.70 7.48
N ALA A 397 30.66 -24.74 6.71
CA ALA A 397 31.81 -25.61 6.98
C ALA A 397 33.13 -25.12 6.33
N SER A 398 33.06 -24.03 5.54
CA SER A 398 34.20 -23.42 4.84
C SER A 398 34.51 -21.99 5.34
N ALA A 399 33.82 -21.54 6.38
CA ALA A 399 34.03 -20.31 7.13
C ALA A 399 34.34 -20.69 8.58
#